data_AF-A0A937MRK8-F1
#
_entry.id   AF-A0A937MRK8-F1
#
_cell.length_a   1.000
_cell.length_b   1.000
_cell.length_c   1.000
_cell.angle_alpha   90.00
_cell.angle_beta   90.00
_cell.angle_gamma   90.00
#
_symmetry.space_group_name_H-M   'P 1'
#
loop_
_entity.id
_entity.type
_entity.pdbx_description
1 polymer ?
#
loop_
_entity_poly.entity_id
_entity_poly.type
_entity_poly.pdbx_seq_one_letter_code
_entity_poly.pdbx_strand_id
1 'polypeptide(L)'
;MILFPLCGFAGVFNIDVAFDAGMAEGYKSAFTAAVTFWESNIIDYRVNTGISALSINASVAYIDGQYGILGSAGPDYIAYGYTTLAGDTAASYVCYSTEGSMTFDSADVDMMISNGSWGEVIRHEMAHVIGFGTLWGLDLFGDGTIYNDFYVDGSGEYTGAAGLAAYQAEFDPTATFVPVELGGGSGTADGHWNEVDGGAGLTGITTASGDDMRNELMTGWLNSPSFLSQTTLGQFYDLGYEVIPEPATIMMMASLAAAAFWIRRRISYMA
;
A
#
# COMPACT_ATOMS: atom_id res chain seq x y z
N MET A 1 8.76 -4.45 -29.79
CA MET A 1 8.58 -3.11 -29.18
C MET A 1 7.12 -2.75 -29.35
N ILE A 2 6.27 -3.19 -28.42
CA ILE A 2 4.85 -2.85 -28.43
C ILE A 2 4.76 -1.53 -27.67
N LEU A 3 4.54 -0.45 -28.43
CA LEU A 3 4.15 0.84 -27.87
C LEU A 3 2.72 0.67 -27.38
N PHE A 4 2.51 0.68 -26.07
CA PHE A 4 1.17 0.94 -25.54
C PHE A 4 0.84 2.42 -25.83
N PRO A 5 -0.35 2.73 -26.35
CA PRO A 5 -0.75 4.12 -26.48
C PRO A 5 -0.77 4.70 -25.06
N LEU A 6 0.03 5.74 -24.83
CA LEU A 6 -0.15 6.64 -23.70
C LEU A 6 -1.58 7.19 -23.83
N CYS A 7 -2.52 6.55 -23.14
CA CYS A 7 -3.83 7.15 -22.90
C CYS A 7 -3.54 8.42 -22.09
N GLY A 8 -4.13 9.55 -22.50
CA GLY A 8 -3.75 10.87 -21.99
C GLY A 8 -3.74 10.92 -20.47
N PHE A 9 -2.62 11.42 -19.92
CA PHE A 9 -2.38 11.65 -18.50
C PHE A 9 -3.64 12.18 -17.79
N ALA A 10 -4.20 11.38 -16.90
CA ALA A 10 -4.95 11.90 -15.77
C ALA A 10 -3.91 12.56 -14.83
N GLY A 11 -4.33 13.35 -13.84
CA GLY A 11 -3.37 14.11 -13.03
C GLY A 11 -2.32 13.20 -12.39
N VAL A 12 -1.03 13.49 -12.63
CA VAL A 12 0.11 12.80 -12.00
C VAL A 12 -0.16 12.66 -10.50
N PHE A 13 0.03 11.48 -9.95
CA PHE A 13 -0.14 11.26 -8.51
C PHE A 13 0.78 12.22 -7.75
N ASN A 14 0.21 13.02 -6.85
CA ASN A 14 0.89 14.09 -6.13
C ASN A 14 0.51 14.05 -4.65
N ILE A 15 1.48 14.22 -3.77
CA ILE A 15 1.29 14.27 -2.32
C ILE A 15 1.74 15.64 -1.81
N ASP A 16 0.81 16.37 -1.20
CA ASP A 16 1.10 17.64 -0.54
C ASP A 16 1.13 17.43 0.98
N VAL A 17 2.29 17.69 1.61
CA VAL A 17 2.44 17.56 3.07
C VAL A 17 2.43 18.93 3.74
N ALA A 18 1.50 19.13 4.67
CA ALA A 18 1.48 20.24 5.61
C ALA A 18 2.04 19.79 6.96
N PHE A 19 2.71 20.68 7.68
CA PHE A 19 3.33 20.38 8.97
C PHE A 19 2.72 21.23 10.08
N ASP A 20 2.54 20.62 11.25
CA ASP A 20 2.09 21.33 12.45
C ASP A 20 3.02 22.48 12.85
N ALA A 21 2.40 23.51 13.44
CA ALA A 21 3.10 24.70 13.91
C ALA A 21 4.10 24.35 15.01
N GLY A 22 5.39 24.34 14.66
CA GLY A 22 6.48 24.05 15.60
C GLY A 22 7.27 22.77 15.29
N MET A 23 6.92 22.02 14.23
CA MET A 23 7.75 20.89 13.80
C MET A 23 9.18 21.37 13.47
N ALA A 24 10.15 20.72 14.11
CA ALA A 24 11.56 21.07 13.95
C ALA A 24 12.02 20.87 12.50
N GLU A 25 12.82 21.80 11.99
CA GLU A 25 13.27 21.78 10.60
C GLU A 25 14.09 20.52 10.25
N GLY A 26 14.81 19.99 11.25
CA GLY A 26 15.58 18.75 11.10
C GLY A 26 14.74 17.51 10.79
N TYR A 27 13.42 17.54 11.03
CA TYR A 27 12.52 16.41 10.80
C TYR A 27 11.94 16.40 9.39
N LYS A 28 11.75 17.58 8.79
CA LYS A 28 10.95 17.79 7.56
C LYS A 28 11.57 17.19 6.30
N SER A 29 12.90 17.15 6.21
CA SER A 29 13.58 16.65 5.00
C SER A 29 13.25 15.19 4.68
N ALA A 30 13.02 14.37 5.71
CA ALA A 30 12.63 12.97 5.55
C ALA A 30 11.21 12.82 4.94
N PHE A 31 10.29 13.76 5.21
CA PHE A 31 8.97 13.77 4.58
C PHE A 31 9.06 14.08 3.09
N THR A 32 9.87 15.06 2.69
CA THR A 32 10.10 15.34 1.26
C THR A 32 10.69 14.12 0.55
N ALA A 33 11.62 13.40 1.20
CA ALA A 33 12.17 12.17 0.66
C ALA A 33 11.12 11.04 0.55
N ALA A 34 10.21 10.93 1.53
CA ALA A 34 9.11 9.97 1.49
C ALA A 34 8.09 10.29 0.39
N VAL A 35 7.75 11.57 0.19
CA VAL A 35 6.91 12.02 -0.94
C VAL A 35 7.56 11.63 -2.26
N THR A 36 8.83 12.00 -2.46
CA THR A 36 9.56 11.63 -3.69
C THR A 36 9.61 10.12 -3.90
N PHE A 37 9.79 9.36 -2.81
CA PHE A 37 9.79 7.90 -2.87
C PHE A 37 8.44 7.37 -3.38
N TRP A 38 7.31 7.79 -2.81
CA TRP A 38 6.00 7.29 -3.21
C TRP A 38 5.58 7.79 -4.60
N GLU A 39 5.81 9.06 -4.94
CA GLU A 39 5.52 9.61 -6.28
C GLU A 39 6.40 9.00 -7.39
N SER A 40 7.57 8.45 -7.04
CA SER A 40 8.38 7.71 -8.01
C SER A 40 7.88 6.29 -8.28
N ASN A 41 7.09 5.72 -7.36
CA ASN A 41 6.57 4.36 -7.44
C ASN A 41 5.10 4.32 -7.87
N ILE A 42 4.32 5.33 -7.48
CA ILE A 42 2.92 5.55 -7.84
C ILE A 42 2.86 6.82 -8.68
N ILE A 43 2.51 6.68 -9.96
CA ILE A 43 2.71 7.74 -10.95
C ILE A 43 1.41 8.38 -11.43
N ASP A 44 0.28 7.68 -11.31
CA ASP A 44 -1.04 8.17 -11.73
C ASP A 44 -2.14 7.34 -11.05
N TYR A 45 -3.39 7.62 -11.41
CA TYR A 45 -4.56 6.79 -11.12
C TYR A 45 -4.98 6.05 -12.39
N ARG A 46 -5.49 4.82 -12.25
CA ARG A 46 -6.05 4.04 -13.37
C ARG A 46 -7.43 4.54 -13.81
N VAL A 47 -7.89 5.66 -13.27
CA VAL A 47 -9.15 6.32 -13.61
C VAL A 47 -8.99 7.82 -13.43
N ASN A 48 -9.75 8.62 -14.19
CA ASN A 48 -9.81 10.05 -13.91
C ASN A 48 -10.63 10.31 -12.63
N THR A 49 -9.93 10.46 -11.51
CA THR A 49 -10.51 10.69 -10.19
C THR A 49 -10.95 12.14 -9.97
N GLY A 50 -10.36 13.09 -10.71
CA GLY A 50 -10.45 14.52 -10.40
C GLY A 50 -9.67 14.94 -9.15
N ILE A 51 -8.90 14.03 -8.53
CA ILE A 51 -8.03 14.31 -7.39
C ILE A 51 -6.77 15.00 -7.92
N SER A 52 -6.50 16.21 -7.45
CA SER A 52 -5.30 16.96 -7.84
C SER A 52 -4.08 16.62 -6.98
N ALA A 53 -4.30 16.31 -5.71
CA ALA A 53 -3.27 15.92 -4.75
C ALA A 53 -3.91 15.17 -3.56
N LEU A 54 -3.16 14.26 -2.96
CA LEU A 54 -3.42 13.75 -1.62
C LEU A 54 -2.83 14.73 -0.60
N SER A 55 -3.67 15.38 0.21
CA SER A 55 -3.22 16.34 1.23
C SER A 55 -2.98 15.64 2.56
N ILE A 56 -1.77 15.73 3.12
CA ILE A 56 -1.41 15.05 4.38
C ILE A 56 -0.99 16.07 5.44
N ASN A 57 -1.63 16.04 6.60
CA ASN A 57 -1.20 16.80 7.77
C ASN A 57 -0.26 15.95 8.64
N ALA A 58 1.00 16.36 8.74
CA ALA A 58 2.02 15.68 9.55
C ALA A 58 2.28 16.43 10.87
N SER A 59 2.25 15.71 11.97
CA SER A 59 2.49 16.23 13.32
C SER A 59 3.49 15.40 14.11
N VAL A 60 4.11 16.01 15.12
CA VAL A 60 4.93 15.34 16.13
C VAL A 60 4.35 15.71 17.49
N ALA A 61 3.89 14.70 18.22
CA ALA A 61 3.23 14.87 19.51
C ALA A 61 3.63 13.76 20.46
N TYR A 62 3.44 13.94 21.76
CA TYR A 62 3.63 12.85 22.72
C TYR A 62 2.50 11.82 22.54
N ILE A 63 2.84 10.53 22.40
CA ILE A 63 1.87 9.43 22.27
C ILE A 63 1.91 8.57 23.53
N ASP A 64 2.96 7.78 23.72
CA ASP A 64 3.06 6.79 24.79
C ASP A 64 4.45 6.71 25.46
N GLY A 65 5.44 7.44 24.96
CA GLY A 65 6.77 7.52 25.55
C GLY A 65 7.81 6.98 24.59
N GLN A 66 8.89 6.40 25.13
CA GLN A 66 9.90 5.79 24.27
C GLN A 66 9.52 4.35 23.96
N TYR A 67 9.66 3.96 22.68
CA TYR A 67 9.20 2.69 22.11
C TYR A 67 7.67 2.56 22.10
N GLY A 68 7.15 1.45 21.58
CA GLY A 68 5.71 1.27 21.42
C GLY A 68 5.26 1.89 20.10
N ILE A 69 4.38 2.88 20.15
CA ILE A 69 3.82 3.51 18.95
C ILE A 69 4.81 4.55 18.42
N LEU A 70 5.54 4.20 17.35
CA LEU A 70 6.47 5.12 16.69
C LEU A 70 5.74 6.20 15.88
N GLY A 71 4.61 5.83 15.30
CA GLY A 71 3.76 6.67 14.47
C GLY A 71 2.39 6.04 14.28
N SER A 72 1.46 6.84 13.77
CA SER A 72 0.16 6.38 13.32
C SER A 72 -0.36 7.31 12.24
N ALA A 73 -0.98 6.72 11.23
CA ALA A 73 -1.48 7.44 10.08
C ALA A 73 -2.70 6.78 9.43
N GLY A 74 -3.45 7.58 8.69
CA GLY A 74 -4.54 7.08 7.87
C GLY A 74 -5.28 8.17 7.10
N PRO A 75 -6.28 7.75 6.29
CA PRO A 75 -7.16 8.67 5.58
C PRO A 75 -8.08 9.43 6.54
N ASP A 76 -8.19 10.75 6.35
CA ASP A 76 -9.17 11.61 7.02
C ASP A 76 -10.42 11.78 6.13
N TYR A 77 -10.22 11.85 4.80
CA TYR A 77 -11.29 11.97 3.81
C TYR A 77 -11.05 11.05 2.62
N ILE A 78 -12.15 10.46 2.13
CA ILE A 78 -12.15 9.46 1.08
C ILE A 78 -13.06 9.92 -0.07
N ALA A 79 -12.55 9.86 -1.30
CA ALA A 79 -13.36 9.91 -2.52
C ALA A 79 -13.72 8.49 -2.95
N TYR A 80 -14.93 8.31 -3.47
CA TYR A 80 -15.44 6.98 -3.82
C TYR A 80 -16.34 7.03 -5.06
N GLY A 81 -16.48 5.89 -5.73
CA GLY A 81 -17.34 5.77 -6.90
C GLY A 81 -17.50 4.34 -7.42
N TYR A 82 -18.39 4.17 -8.40
CA TYR A 82 -18.55 2.93 -9.13
C TYR A 82 -18.05 3.16 -10.56
N THR A 83 -16.92 2.54 -10.92
CA THR A 83 -16.23 2.84 -12.19
C THR A 83 -15.47 1.62 -12.71
N THR A 84 -15.06 1.67 -13.97
CA THR A 84 -14.15 0.68 -14.57
C THR A 84 -12.75 1.28 -14.61
N LEU A 85 -11.83 0.69 -13.86
CA LEU A 85 -10.42 1.08 -13.90
C LEU A 85 -9.80 0.69 -15.24
N ALA A 86 -8.82 1.47 -15.71
CA ALA A 86 -8.06 1.15 -16.90
C ALA A 86 -7.37 -0.21 -16.74
N GLY A 87 -7.61 -1.13 -17.67
CA GLY A 87 -7.14 -2.51 -17.61
C GLY A 87 -8.16 -3.52 -17.10
N ASP A 88 -9.23 -3.06 -16.44
CA ASP A 88 -10.29 -3.94 -15.94
C ASP A 88 -11.39 -4.17 -16.98
N THR A 89 -12.13 -5.27 -16.81
CA THR A 89 -13.22 -5.67 -17.73
C THR A 89 -14.62 -5.43 -17.17
N ALA A 90 -14.72 -5.05 -15.89
CA ALA A 90 -15.96 -4.78 -15.19
C ALA A 90 -15.78 -3.58 -14.27
N ALA A 91 -16.87 -2.88 -13.99
CA ALA A 91 -16.87 -1.84 -12.99
C ALA A 91 -16.88 -2.43 -11.57
N SER A 92 -16.29 -1.71 -10.63
CA SER A 92 -16.22 -2.04 -9.21
C SER A 92 -16.45 -0.78 -8.37
N TYR A 93 -16.77 -0.97 -7.09
CA TYR A 93 -16.78 0.09 -6.11
C TYR A 93 -15.35 0.37 -5.67
N VAL A 94 -14.86 1.58 -5.95
CA VAL A 94 -13.49 1.99 -5.65
C VAL A 94 -13.48 3.21 -4.75
N CYS A 95 -12.48 3.31 -3.89
CA CYS A 95 -12.26 4.48 -3.07
C CYS A 95 -10.77 4.83 -2.92
N TYR A 96 -10.50 6.12 -2.71
CA TYR A 96 -9.17 6.71 -2.63
C TYR A 96 -9.13 7.71 -1.49
N SER A 97 -7.99 7.77 -0.80
CA SER A 97 -7.71 8.85 0.15
C SER A 97 -7.54 10.17 -0.60
N THR A 98 -8.17 11.25 -0.12
CA THR A 98 -7.98 12.61 -0.63
C THR A 98 -7.29 13.52 0.39
N GLU A 99 -7.49 13.22 1.66
CA GLU A 99 -6.83 13.89 2.77
C GLU A 99 -6.48 12.85 3.83
N GLY A 100 -5.41 13.08 4.58
CA GLY A 100 -5.09 12.25 5.73
C GLY A 100 -4.14 12.91 6.70
N SER A 101 -3.82 12.15 7.75
CA SER A 101 -2.98 12.63 8.83
C SER A 101 -1.93 11.60 9.21
N MET A 102 -0.78 12.10 9.65
CA MET A 102 0.31 11.29 10.24
C MET A 102 0.76 11.94 11.54
N THR A 103 0.86 11.17 12.62
CA THR A 103 1.36 11.64 13.91
C THR A 103 2.49 10.72 14.38
N PHE A 104 3.63 11.29 14.74
CA PHE A 104 4.81 10.54 15.21
C PHE A 104 5.11 10.86 16.68
N ASP A 105 5.51 9.87 17.47
CA ASP A 105 5.81 10.10 18.89
C ASP A 105 7.09 10.94 19.03
N SER A 106 6.92 12.14 19.57
CA SER A 106 7.99 13.06 19.95
C SER A 106 9.09 12.45 20.81
N ALA A 107 8.78 11.43 21.61
CA ALA A 107 9.74 10.74 22.46
C ALA A 107 10.63 9.74 21.70
N ASP A 108 10.25 9.34 20.48
CA ASP A 108 10.99 8.40 19.65
C ASP A 108 11.73 9.04 18.47
N VAL A 109 11.34 10.25 18.04
CA VAL A 109 11.91 10.89 16.83
C VAL A 109 13.43 10.97 16.87
N ASP A 110 14.04 11.43 17.96
CA ASP A 110 15.50 11.56 18.04
C ASP A 110 16.20 10.20 17.97
N MET A 111 15.60 9.15 18.54
CA MET A 111 16.10 7.78 18.44
C MET A 111 16.02 7.27 16.99
N MET A 112 14.87 7.46 16.34
CA MET A 112 14.65 7.07 14.95
C MET A 112 15.58 7.79 13.97
N ILE A 113 15.92 9.05 14.24
CA ILE A 113 16.93 9.77 13.45
C ILE A 113 18.31 9.16 13.67
N SER A 114 18.66 8.85 14.92
CA SER A 114 19.98 8.34 15.28
C SER A 114 20.26 6.93 14.73
N ASN A 115 19.24 6.08 14.66
CA ASN A 115 19.37 4.69 14.18
C ASN A 115 19.05 4.56 12.67
N GLY A 116 18.57 5.63 12.02
CA GLY A 116 18.27 5.68 10.59
C GLY A 116 16.84 5.28 10.20
N SER A 117 15.98 4.88 11.14
CA SER A 117 14.61 4.42 10.85
C SER A 117 13.62 5.55 10.60
N TRP A 118 13.94 6.81 10.90
CA TRP A 118 13.00 7.93 10.78
C TRP A 118 12.36 8.05 9.39
N GLY A 119 13.17 7.96 8.33
CA GLY A 119 12.65 8.02 6.96
C GLY A 119 11.87 6.77 6.56
N GLU A 120 12.16 5.61 7.15
CA GLU A 120 11.44 4.36 6.89
C GLU A 120 10.05 4.40 7.54
N VAL A 121 9.95 4.85 8.79
CA VAL A 121 8.67 5.02 9.49
C VAL A 121 7.79 6.04 8.78
N ILE A 122 8.33 7.19 8.33
CA ILE A 122 7.53 8.14 7.55
C ILE A 122 7.01 7.53 6.25
N ARG A 123 7.82 6.74 5.53
CA ARG A 123 7.36 6.06 4.31
C ARG A 123 6.24 5.07 4.62
N HIS A 124 6.39 4.29 5.69
CA HIS A 124 5.40 3.33 6.17
C HIS A 124 4.06 4.03 6.49
N GLU A 125 4.08 5.04 7.36
CA GLU A 125 2.88 5.79 7.72
C GLU A 125 2.22 6.46 6.50
N MET A 126 3.01 6.98 5.57
CA MET A 126 2.49 7.59 4.35
C MET A 126 1.78 6.57 3.47
N ALA A 127 2.23 5.32 3.41
CA ALA A 127 1.51 4.26 2.70
C ALA A 127 0.12 3.96 3.29
N HIS A 128 -0.04 4.02 4.61
CA HIS A 128 -1.35 3.90 5.25
C HIS A 128 -2.29 5.05 4.88
N VAL A 129 -1.77 6.27 4.76
CA VAL A 129 -2.57 7.41 4.26
C VAL A 129 -2.98 7.20 2.81
N ILE A 130 -2.10 6.66 1.96
CA ILE A 130 -2.40 6.40 0.55
C ILE A 130 -3.48 5.32 0.42
N GLY A 131 -3.44 4.29 1.26
CA GLY A 131 -4.53 3.30 1.33
C GLY A 131 -4.11 1.89 1.71
N PHE A 132 -2.83 1.66 1.98
CA PHE A 132 -2.34 0.35 2.40
C PHE A 132 -2.97 -0.03 3.74
N GLY A 133 -3.64 -1.19 3.81
CA GLY A 133 -4.29 -1.69 5.02
C GLY A 133 -5.54 -0.91 5.44
N THR A 134 -5.66 0.35 5.05
CA THR A 134 -6.76 1.26 5.47
C THR A 134 -7.93 1.29 4.49
N LEU A 135 -7.71 0.93 3.22
CA LEU A 135 -8.71 1.00 2.14
C LEU A 135 -8.98 -0.36 1.47
N TRP A 136 -8.75 -1.50 2.12
CA TRP A 136 -8.84 -2.84 1.51
C TRP A 136 -10.23 -3.52 1.51
N GLY A 137 -11.30 -2.85 1.95
CA GLY A 137 -12.61 -3.48 2.04
C GLY A 137 -13.60 -2.70 2.91
N LEU A 138 -13.91 -1.47 2.51
CA LEU A 138 -14.70 -0.56 3.35
C LEU A 138 -16.20 -0.62 3.03
N ASP A 139 -17.03 -0.85 4.05
CA ASP A 139 -18.47 -0.55 4.01
C ASP A 139 -18.70 0.90 4.46
N LEU A 140 -18.50 1.85 3.54
CA LEU A 140 -18.54 3.29 3.84
C LEU A 140 -19.90 3.78 4.37
N PHE A 141 -20.98 3.05 4.11
CA PHE A 141 -22.35 3.46 4.46
C PHE A 141 -23.08 2.51 5.40
N GLY A 142 -22.48 1.37 5.75
CA GLY A 142 -23.14 0.32 6.54
C GLY A 142 -24.29 -0.37 5.78
N ASP A 143 -24.26 -0.34 4.44
CA ASP A 143 -25.32 -0.89 3.58
C ASP A 143 -24.92 -2.21 2.89
N GLY A 144 -23.71 -2.70 3.19
CA GLY A 144 -23.13 -3.90 2.60
C GLY A 144 -22.43 -3.68 1.26
N THR A 145 -22.36 -2.44 0.75
CA THR A 145 -21.54 -2.09 -0.42
C THR A 145 -20.08 -2.00 0.00
N ILE A 146 -19.27 -2.97 -0.43
CA ILE A 146 -17.85 -3.00 -0.11
C ILE A 146 -17.04 -2.30 -1.20
N TYR A 147 -16.30 -1.27 -0.80
CA TYR A 147 -15.34 -0.56 -1.65
C TYR A 147 -13.97 -1.21 -1.55
N ASN A 148 -13.29 -1.37 -2.69
CA ASN A 148 -11.98 -2.02 -2.79
C ASN A 148 -11.97 -3.40 -2.12
N ASP A 149 -12.94 -4.27 -2.44
CA ASP A 149 -13.19 -5.58 -1.81
C ASP A 149 -12.04 -6.58 -2.03
N PHE A 150 -10.95 -6.41 -1.28
CA PHE A 150 -9.72 -7.21 -1.36
C PHE A 150 -9.37 -7.90 -0.04
N TYR A 151 -9.99 -7.48 1.07
CA TYR A 151 -9.73 -7.98 2.41
C TYR A 151 -11.01 -7.97 3.23
N VAL A 152 -11.10 -8.93 4.15
CA VAL A 152 -12.14 -8.99 5.18
C VAL A 152 -11.45 -8.99 6.54
N ASP A 153 -11.83 -8.08 7.43
CA ASP A 153 -11.25 -7.97 8.78
C ASP A 153 -11.24 -9.32 9.51
N GLY A 154 -10.09 -9.67 10.08
CA GLY A 154 -9.85 -10.92 10.78
C GLY A 154 -9.66 -12.14 9.89
N SER A 155 -9.66 -11.99 8.56
CA SER A 155 -9.38 -13.10 7.64
C SER A 155 -7.91 -13.50 7.62
N GLY A 156 -7.00 -12.52 7.70
CA GLY A 156 -5.56 -12.73 7.47
C GLY A 156 -5.22 -12.97 5.99
N GLU A 157 -6.17 -12.77 5.07
CA GLU A 157 -6.06 -13.16 3.66
C GLU A 157 -6.36 -11.95 2.75
N TYR A 158 -5.31 -11.24 2.30
CA TYR A 158 -5.46 -10.24 1.24
C TYR A 158 -5.54 -10.93 -0.14
N THR A 159 -6.55 -10.57 -0.93
CA THR A 159 -6.94 -11.29 -2.17
C THR A 159 -6.91 -10.43 -3.44
N GLY A 160 -6.37 -9.21 -3.37
CA GLY A 160 -6.11 -8.38 -4.54
C GLY A 160 -5.25 -9.13 -5.57
N ALA A 161 -5.65 -9.06 -6.85
CA ALA A 161 -5.10 -9.92 -7.89
C ALA A 161 -3.66 -9.56 -8.26
N ALA A 162 -3.31 -8.27 -8.30
CA ALA A 162 -1.96 -7.82 -8.61
C ALA A 162 -1.02 -8.03 -7.42
N GLY A 163 -1.46 -7.71 -6.19
CA GLY A 163 -0.71 -7.99 -4.97
C GLY A 163 -0.40 -9.48 -4.80
N LEU A 164 -1.40 -10.36 -4.98
CA LEU A 164 -1.21 -11.80 -4.93
C LEU A 164 -0.27 -12.31 -6.03
N ALA A 165 -0.42 -11.82 -7.26
CA ALA A 165 0.47 -12.22 -8.35
C ALA A 165 1.93 -11.81 -8.08
N ALA A 166 2.15 -10.63 -7.51
CA ALA A 166 3.48 -10.19 -7.12
C ALA A 166 4.04 -11.04 -5.97
N TYR A 167 3.23 -11.33 -4.94
CA TYR A 167 3.62 -12.21 -3.84
C TYR A 167 4.00 -13.62 -4.31
N GLN A 168 3.26 -14.16 -5.28
CA GLN A 168 3.57 -15.44 -5.90
C GLN A 168 4.91 -15.44 -6.63
N ALA A 169 5.26 -14.32 -7.27
CA ALA A 169 6.51 -14.18 -7.99
C ALA A 169 7.70 -13.94 -7.05
N GLU A 170 7.50 -13.21 -5.96
CA GLU A 170 8.55 -12.80 -5.03
C GLU A 170 8.83 -13.84 -3.94
N PHE A 171 7.79 -14.49 -3.41
CA PHE A 171 7.87 -15.20 -2.13
C PHE A 171 7.34 -16.64 -2.21
N ASP A 172 6.09 -16.84 -2.64
CA ASP A 172 5.46 -18.17 -2.65
C ASP A 172 4.60 -18.41 -3.91
N PRO A 173 5.11 -19.13 -4.92
CA PRO A 173 4.39 -19.37 -6.18
C PRO A 173 3.11 -20.20 -6.03
N THR A 174 2.84 -20.75 -4.85
CA THR A 174 1.65 -21.55 -4.55
C THR A 174 0.60 -20.83 -3.72
N ALA A 175 0.89 -19.60 -3.26
CA ALA A 175 -0.01 -18.81 -2.44
C ALA A 175 -1.35 -18.56 -3.12
N THR A 176 -2.44 -18.58 -2.35
CA THR A 176 -3.79 -18.23 -2.81
C THR A 176 -4.27 -16.86 -2.29
N PHE A 177 -3.51 -16.25 -1.39
CA PHE A 177 -3.69 -14.93 -0.80
C PHE A 177 -2.33 -14.42 -0.30
N VAL A 178 -2.23 -13.12 0.00
CA VAL A 178 -1.09 -12.54 0.71
C VAL A 178 -1.40 -12.55 2.22
N PRO A 179 -0.55 -13.15 3.07
CA PRO A 179 -0.79 -13.19 4.51
C PRO A 179 -0.79 -11.78 5.14
N VAL A 180 -1.85 -11.47 5.88
CA VAL A 180 -2.02 -10.22 6.64
C VAL A 180 -1.87 -10.51 8.14
N GLU A 181 -1.23 -9.60 8.86
CA GLU A 181 -0.98 -9.70 10.30
C GLU A 181 -2.31 -9.74 11.08
N LEU A 182 -2.40 -10.62 12.08
CA LEU A 182 -3.58 -10.74 12.97
C LEU A 182 -3.21 -10.52 14.45
N GLY A 183 -1.93 -10.49 14.77
CA GLY A 183 -1.35 -10.21 16.08
C GLY A 183 -1.09 -8.72 16.32
N GLY A 184 -0.35 -8.42 17.38
CA GLY A 184 0.07 -7.04 17.73
C GLY A 184 -1.02 -6.08 18.23
N GLY A 185 -2.31 -6.39 18.06
CA GLY A 185 -3.43 -5.54 18.50
C GLY A 185 -3.93 -4.61 17.40
N SER A 186 -4.87 -3.71 17.73
CA SER A 186 -5.61 -2.93 16.71
C SER A 186 -4.77 -1.93 15.90
N GLY A 187 -3.56 -1.61 16.34
CA GLY A 187 -2.62 -0.78 15.57
C GLY A 187 -1.75 -1.59 14.60
N THR A 188 -1.89 -2.91 14.59
CA THR A 188 -1.00 -3.83 13.85
C THR A 188 -1.80 -4.86 13.05
N ALA A 189 -2.75 -5.54 13.69
CA ALA A 189 -3.62 -6.50 13.03
C ALA A 189 -4.41 -5.85 11.88
N ASP A 190 -4.68 -6.63 10.85
CA ASP A 190 -5.51 -6.30 9.68
C ASP A 190 -4.97 -5.19 8.76
N GLY A 191 -3.92 -4.47 9.17
CA GLY A 191 -3.34 -3.34 8.43
C GLY A 191 -1.96 -3.59 7.84
N HIS A 192 -1.34 -4.74 8.08
CA HIS A 192 0.08 -5.00 7.79
C HIS A 192 0.30 -6.36 7.14
N TRP A 193 1.39 -6.52 6.40
CA TRP A 193 1.82 -7.86 6.00
C TRP A 193 2.24 -8.67 7.23
N ASN A 194 1.88 -9.96 7.21
CA ASN A 194 2.13 -10.85 8.34
C ASN A 194 3.63 -11.07 8.56
N GLU A 195 4.06 -10.94 9.81
CA GLU A 195 5.41 -11.33 10.23
C GLU A 195 5.39 -12.14 11.54
N VAL A 196 6.54 -12.26 12.21
CA VAL A 196 6.59 -12.87 13.54
C VAL A 196 6.23 -11.81 14.57
N ASP A 197 5.22 -12.09 15.41
CA ASP A 197 4.81 -11.22 16.51
C ASP A 197 6.01 -10.59 17.26
N GLY A 198 6.03 -9.25 17.28
CA GLY A 198 7.10 -8.45 17.91
C GLY A 198 8.32 -8.20 17.02
N GLY A 199 8.30 -8.57 15.73
CA GLY A 199 9.25 -8.15 14.68
C GLY A 199 10.68 -8.72 14.78
N ALA A 200 11.00 -9.45 15.84
CA ALA A 200 12.37 -9.93 16.08
C ALA A 200 12.73 -11.19 15.28
N GLY A 201 11.74 -12.00 14.90
CA GLY A 201 11.94 -13.28 14.23
C GLY A 201 11.95 -13.13 12.70
N LEU A 202 12.85 -13.85 12.04
CA LEU A 202 12.75 -14.06 10.59
C LEU A 202 11.47 -14.84 10.29
N THR A 203 10.77 -14.45 9.23
CA THR A 203 9.60 -15.17 8.75
C THR A 203 10.00 -16.46 8.03
N GLY A 204 11.20 -16.50 7.45
CA GLY A 204 11.65 -17.56 6.55
C GLY A 204 11.03 -17.46 5.15
N ILE A 205 10.22 -16.43 4.90
CA ILE A 205 9.64 -16.10 3.61
C ILE A 205 10.53 -15.02 3.01
N THR A 206 11.32 -15.39 1.99
CA THR A 206 12.36 -14.53 1.44
C THR A 206 12.22 -14.34 -0.06
N THR A 207 12.60 -13.16 -0.55
CA THR A 207 12.79 -12.93 -1.98
C THR A 207 13.89 -13.82 -2.55
N ALA A 208 14.01 -13.88 -3.88
CA ALA A 208 15.12 -14.55 -4.56
C ALA A 208 16.51 -13.96 -4.22
N SER A 209 16.57 -12.67 -3.82
CA SER A 209 17.80 -12.02 -3.33
C SER A 209 18.10 -12.32 -1.86
N GLY A 210 17.17 -12.95 -1.13
CA GLY A 210 17.32 -13.31 0.26
C GLY A 210 16.80 -12.28 1.26
N ASP A 211 16.04 -11.29 0.80
CA ASP A 211 15.37 -10.31 1.67
C ASP A 211 14.15 -10.97 2.33
N ASP A 212 14.13 -11.04 3.66
CA ASP A 212 13.05 -11.68 4.43
C ASP A 212 11.88 -10.72 4.61
N MET A 213 10.64 -11.22 4.53
CA MET A 213 9.42 -10.42 4.76
C MET A 213 9.46 -9.62 6.06
N ARG A 214 10.19 -10.07 7.09
CA ARG A 214 10.46 -9.30 8.32
C ARG A 214 10.92 -7.86 8.07
N ASN A 215 11.65 -7.64 6.99
CA ASN A 215 12.23 -6.34 6.62
C ASN A 215 11.42 -5.63 5.51
N GLU A 216 10.24 -6.16 5.13
CA GLU A 216 9.36 -5.47 4.19
C GLU A 216 8.80 -4.20 4.84
N LEU A 217 8.66 -3.13 4.06
CA LEU A 217 8.30 -1.80 4.54
C LEU A 217 6.97 -1.76 5.30
N MET A 218 6.01 -2.62 4.98
CA MET A 218 4.64 -2.60 5.48
C MET A 218 4.31 -3.76 6.43
N THR A 219 5.31 -4.33 7.10
CA THR A 219 5.05 -5.23 8.25
C THR A 219 4.78 -4.43 9.52
N GLY A 220 4.13 -5.08 10.49
CA GLY A 220 3.62 -4.46 11.71
C GLY A 220 4.67 -3.97 12.72
N TRP A 221 5.90 -4.48 12.63
CA TRP A 221 7.05 -4.08 13.42
C TRP A 221 8.20 -3.73 12.49
N LEU A 222 8.21 -2.49 12.02
CA LEU A 222 9.18 -2.02 11.04
C LEU A 222 10.63 -2.32 11.45
N ASN A 223 11.33 -3.08 10.62
CA ASN A 223 12.74 -3.41 10.80
C ASN A 223 13.62 -2.60 9.85
N SER A 224 14.73 -2.05 10.37
CA SER A 224 15.72 -1.33 9.56
C SER A 224 16.96 -2.21 9.28
N PRO A 225 17.49 -2.22 8.04
CA PRO A 225 16.97 -1.52 6.86
C PRO A 225 15.69 -2.19 6.33
N SER A 226 14.75 -1.38 5.80
CA SER A 226 13.54 -1.90 5.16
C SER A 226 13.61 -1.87 3.63
N PHE A 227 12.79 -2.68 2.97
CA PHE A 227 12.64 -2.68 1.51
C PHE A 227 11.17 -2.63 1.09
N LEU A 228 10.90 -2.08 -0.10
CA LEU A 228 9.57 -2.08 -0.71
C LEU A 228 9.45 -3.27 -1.66
N SER A 229 8.51 -4.16 -1.39
CA SER A 229 8.19 -5.29 -2.26
C SER A 229 7.32 -4.90 -3.45
N GLN A 230 7.37 -5.69 -4.53
CA GLN A 230 6.38 -5.60 -5.61
C GLN A 230 4.98 -6.00 -5.10
N THR A 231 4.88 -6.81 -4.06
CA THR A 231 3.63 -7.16 -3.37
C THR A 231 2.92 -5.90 -2.85
N THR A 232 3.65 -5.01 -2.17
CA THR A 232 3.13 -3.71 -1.70
C THR A 232 2.75 -2.77 -2.85
N LEU A 233 3.48 -2.79 -3.97
CA LEU A 233 3.10 -2.03 -5.16
C LEU A 233 1.88 -2.63 -5.88
N GLY A 234 1.78 -3.95 -5.92
CA GLY A 234 0.67 -4.68 -6.48
C GLY A 234 -0.64 -4.35 -5.77
N GLN A 235 -0.64 -4.23 -4.44
CA GLN A 235 -1.86 -3.83 -3.73
C GLN A 235 -2.29 -2.38 -4.06
N PHE A 236 -1.37 -1.45 -4.32
CA PHE A 236 -1.73 -0.10 -4.79
C PHE A 236 -2.32 -0.17 -6.20
N TYR A 237 -1.81 -1.05 -7.06
CA TYR A 237 -2.42 -1.30 -8.36
C TYR A 237 -3.86 -1.82 -8.24
N ASP A 238 -4.10 -2.74 -7.30
CA ASP A 238 -5.44 -3.28 -7.01
C ASP A 238 -6.40 -2.18 -6.51
N LEU A 239 -5.93 -1.26 -5.65
CA LEU A 239 -6.67 -0.05 -5.25
C LEU A 239 -6.97 0.90 -6.43
N GLY A 240 -6.33 0.70 -7.58
CA GLY A 240 -6.56 1.48 -8.79
C GLY A 240 -5.58 2.62 -9.00
N TYR A 241 -4.42 2.58 -8.35
CA TYR A 241 -3.28 3.43 -8.71
C TYR A 241 -2.52 2.85 -9.91
N GLU A 242 -1.88 3.71 -10.70
CA GLU A 242 -0.89 3.30 -11.69
C GLU A 242 0.48 3.32 -11.02
N VAL A 243 1.15 2.16 -11.01
CA VAL A 243 2.44 1.97 -10.35
C VAL A 243 3.51 1.61 -11.37
N ILE A 244 4.77 1.90 -11.07
CA ILE A 244 5.90 1.42 -11.89
C ILE A 244 6.20 -0.03 -11.49
N PRO A 245 5.91 -1.04 -12.34
CA PRO A 245 6.26 -2.42 -12.03
C PRO A 245 7.72 -2.67 -12.41
N GLU A 246 8.40 -3.54 -11.67
CA GLU A 246 9.69 -4.06 -12.15
C GLU A 246 9.48 -4.90 -13.43
N PRO A 247 10.47 -4.97 -14.34
CA PRO A 247 10.30 -5.55 -15.69
C PRO A 247 9.76 -6.99 -15.75
N ALA A 248 9.96 -7.80 -14.70
CA ALA A 248 9.43 -9.16 -14.61
C ALA A 248 7.91 -9.20 -14.36
N THR A 249 7.39 -8.26 -13.57
CA THR A 249 5.96 -8.12 -13.22
C THR A 249 5.13 -7.75 -14.44
N ILE A 250 5.70 -6.94 -15.35
CA ILE A 250 5.08 -6.53 -16.62
C ILE A 250 4.70 -7.74 -17.49
N MET A 251 5.54 -8.78 -17.54
CA MET A 251 5.25 -9.97 -18.34
C MET A 251 4.13 -10.83 -17.74
N MET A 252 3.98 -10.83 -16.41
CA MET A 252 2.97 -11.64 -15.73
C MET A 252 1.60 -10.95 -15.71
N MET A 253 1.55 -9.63 -15.47
CA MET A 253 0.33 -8.80 -15.61
C MET A 253 -0.27 -8.94 -17.02
N ALA A 254 0.57 -8.92 -18.05
CA ALA A 254 0.14 -9.15 -19.43
C ALA A 254 -0.41 -10.57 -19.68
N SER A 255 0.07 -11.58 -18.93
CA SER A 255 -0.36 -12.98 -19.07
C SER A 255 -1.67 -13.29 -18.33
N LEU A 256 -1.95 -12.61 -17.21
CA LEU A 256 -3.21 -12.75 -16.45
C LEU A 256 -4.39 -12.15 -17.23
N ALA A 257 -4.19 -11.01 -17.89
CA ALA A 257 -5.17 -10.44 -18.83
C ALA A 257 -5.51 -11.41 -19.99
N ALA A 258 -4.54 -12.21 -20.45
CA ALA A 258 -4.74 -13.21 -21.50
C ALA A 258 -5.35 -14.53 -20.98
N ALA A 259 -5.06 -14.94 -19.74
CA ALA A 259 -5.60 -16.16 -19.13
C ALA A 259 -7.10 -16.03 -18.79
N ALA A 260 -7.53 -14.86 -18.31
CA ALA A 260 -8.95 -14.54 -18.13
C ALA A 260 -9.74 -14.64 -19.46
N PHE A 261 -9.09 -14.34 -20.59
CA PHE A 261 -9.66 -14.46 -21.93
C PHE A 261 -9.81 -15.93 -22.40
N TRP A 262 -8.90 -16.82 -21.99
CA TRP A 262 -8.90 -18.23 -22.41
C TRP A 262 -9.88 -19.11 -21.62
N ILE A 263 -10.06 -18.84 -20.33
CA ILE A 263 -11.00 -19.58 -19.47
C ILE A 263 -12.45 -19.31 -19.90
N ARG A 264 -12.81 -18.08 -20.27
CA ARG A 264 -14.17 -17.74 -20.73
C ARG A 264 -14.55 -18.35 -22.08
N ARG A 265 -13.58 -18.58 -22.97
CA ARG A 265 -13.87 -19.15 -24.31
C ARG A 265 -14.28 -20.62 -24.25
N ARG A 266 -13.84 -21.40 -23.25
CA ARG A 266 -14.23 -22.81 -23.10
C ARG A 266 -15.66 -23.01 -22.61
N ILE A 267 -16.19 -22.07 -21.82
CA ILE A 267 -17.55 -22.16 -21.27
C ILE A 267 -18.60 -21.90 -22.37
N SER A 268 -18.30 -21.05 -23.36
CA SER A 268 -19.21 -20.73 -24.46
C SER A 268 -19.30 -21.79 -25.58
N TYR A 269 -18.46 -22.83 -25.57
CA TYR A 269 -18.54 -23.95 -26.54
C TYR A 269 -19.18 -25.22 -25.94
N MET A 270 -19.69 -25.15 -24.69
CA MET A 270 -20.34 -26.27 -24.00
C MET A 270 -21.78 -25.98 -23.57
N ALA A 271 -22.42 -24.94 -24.13
CA ALA A 271 -23.84 -24.64 -23.97
C ALA A 271 -24.60 -24.81 -25.30
#